data_AF-A0A8T0RNV7-F1
#
_entry.id   AF-A0A8T0RNV7-F1
#
_cell.length_a   1.000
_cell.length_b   1.000
_cell.length_c   1.000
_cell.angle_alpha   90.00
_cell.angle_beta   90.00
_cell.angle_gamma   90.00
#
_symmetry.space_group_name_H-M   'P 1'
#
loop_
_entity.id
_entity.type
_entity.pdbx_description
1 polymer ?
#
loop_
_entity_poly.entity_id
_entity_poly.type
_entity_poly.pdbx_seq_one_letter_code
_entity_poly.pdbx_strand_id
1 'polypeptide(L)'
;MEEATGSAIVGDLRQPDVGDNATPNSHSAPPPRRRKKDMTPEEWSAAMAFIEAAVDDLMVYMDMKEEDVEDEYRRAGKLHKYDPEMELKKRYARVAKKHPPPAGLVPKMDEYLKLIEDEDED
;
A
#
# COMPACT_ATOMS: atom_id res chain seq x y z
N MET A 1 -29.60 -30.79 47.28
CA MET A 1 -29.20 -30.57 48.68
C MET A 1 -27.98 -29.67 48.60
N GLU A 2 -28.11 -28.34 48.69
CA GLU A 2 -28.31 -27.57 49.94
C GLU A 2 -27.27 -27.99 51.00
N GLU A 3 -26.47 -27.16 51.66
CA GLU A 3 -26.19 -25.73 51.74
C GLU A 3 -24.79 -25.62 52.41
N ALA A 4 -24.06 -24.51 52.25
CA ALA A 4 -23.14 -24.03 53.28
C ALA A 4 -22.89 -22.54 53.08
N THR A 5 -23.67 -21.76 53.83
CA THR A 5 -23.57 -20.33 54.08
C THR A 5 -22.50 -20.02 55.14
N GLY A 6 -22.03 -18.76 55.17
CA GLY A 6 -21.32 -18.14 56.31
C GLY A 6 -19.99 -17.50 55.93
N SER A 7 -19.92 -16.21 55.57
CA SER A 7 -20.02 -15.00 56.42
C SER A 7 -18.83 -14.78 57.35
N ALA A 8 -18.01 -13.76 57.05
CA ALA A 8 -17.40 -12.87 58.05
C ALA A 8 -16.90 -11.58 57.37
N ILE A 9 -17.69 -10.51 57.56
CA ILE A 9 -17.33 -9.12 57.31
C ILE A 9 -16.81 -8.51 58.63
N VAL A 10 -15.57 -8.04 58.64
CA VAL A 10 -15.00 -7.02 59.55
C VAL A 10 -13.59 -6.77 59.01
N GLY A 11 -13.12 -5.60 58.64
CA GLY A 11 -13.54 -4.23 58.87
C GLY A 11 -12.24 -3.47 59.05
N ASP A 12 -11.85 -2.60 58.12
CA ASP A 12 -11.03 -1.46 58.51
C ASP A 12 -11.29 -0.27 57.59
N LEU A 13 -11.50 0.84 58.26
CA LEU A 13 -12.11 2.06 57.80
C LEU A 13 -10.98 3.08 57.61
N ARG A 14 -10.62 3.43 56.37
CA ARG A 14 -10.00 4.74 56.12
C ARG A 14 -10.12 5.17 54.66
N GLN A 15 -11.12 6.01 54.39
CA GLN A 15 -10.99 7.00 53.32
C GLN A 15 -9.94 8.04 53.76
N PRO A 16 -9.21 8.59 52.79
CA PRO A 16 -9.35 10.04 52.65
C PRO A 16 -9.78 10.44 51.24
N ASP A 17 -10.86 11.20 51.26
CA ASP A 17 -11.26 12.21 50.27
C ASP A 17 -10.08 13.10 49.86
N VAL A 18 -9.73 13.09 48.56
CA VAL A 18 -9.08 14.23 47.88
C VAL A 18 -9.49 14.21 46.41
N GLY A 19 -10.30 15.20 46.03
CA GLY A 19 -10.03 16.04 44.87
C GLY A 19 -10.61 15.60 43.53
N ASP A 20 -11.63 16.36 43.12
CA ASP A 20 -12.13 16.53 41.75
C ASP A 20 -11.12 16.23 40.63
N ASN A 21 -11.50 15.35 39.69
CA ASN A 21 -11.34 15.71 38.29
C ASN A 21 -12.38 15.02 37.39
N ALA A 22 -12.98 15.82 36.53
CA ALA A 22 -14.00 15.42 35.58
C ALA A 22 -13.46 14.43 34.52
N THR A 23 -14.35 13.51 34.11
CA THR A 23 -14.48 12.71 32.86
C THR A 23 -13.41 12.85 31.75
N PRO A 24 -13.10 11.77 30.98
CA PRO A 24 -14.12 11.22 30.07
C PRO A 24 -14.16 9.69 29.92
N ASN A 25 -15.39 9.21 29.80
CA ASN A 25 -15.75 7.92 29.23
C ASN A 25 -15.21 7.84 27.79
N SER A 26 -14.07 7.18 27.59
CA SER A 26 -13.54 6.87 26.26
C SER A 26 -14.08 5.52 25.80
N HIS A 27 -15.37 5.48 25.43
CA HIS A 27 -15.83 4.47 24.48
C HIS A 27 -15.18 4.76 23.12
N SER A 28 -13.93 4.33 22.94
CA SER A 28 -13.31 4.27 21.62
C SER A 28 -14.11 3.29 20.77
N ALA A 29 -15.00 3.82 19.93
CA ALA A 29 -15.51 3.05 18.81
C ALA A 29 -14.30 2.59 17.95
N PRO A 30 -14.28 1.34 17.48
CA PRO A 30 -13.22 0.91 16.57
C PRO A 30 -13.20 1.84 15.34
N PRO A 31 -12.02 2.21 14.83
CA PRO A 31 -11.92 3.08 13.67
C PRO A 31 -12.77 2.48 12.53
N PRO A 32 -13.51 3.31 11.78
CA PRO A 32 -14.35 2.81 10.70
C PRO A 32 -13.47 1.99 9.77
N ARG A 33 -13.75 0.69 9.67
CA ARG A 33 -13.13 -0.19 8.69
C ARG A 33 -13.35 0.46 7.34
N ARG A 34 -12.29 0.98 6.71
CA ARG A 34 -12.33 1.47 5.33
C ARG A 34 -12.87 0.31 4.49
N ARG A 35 -14.13 0.40 4.07
CA ARG A 35 -14.71 -0.55 3.11
C ARG A 35 -13.87 -0.39 1.85
N LYS A 36 -13.10 -1.42 1.48
CA LYS A 36 -12.51 -1.47 0.14
C LYS A 36 -13.69 -1.33 -0.82
N LYS A 37 -13.60 -0.40 -1.76
CA LYS A 37 -14.65 -0.21 -2.75
C LYS A 37 -14.78 -1.53 -3.50
N ASP A 38 -15.96 -2.12 -3.49
CA ASP A 38 -16.20 -3.35 -4.23
C ASP A 38 -15.98 -3.05 -5.71
N MET A 39 -14.99 -3.74 -6.27
CA MET A 39 -14.54 -3.56 -7.64
C MET A 39 -15.52 -4.27 -8.57
N THR A 40 -15.91 -3.61 -9.66
CA THR A 40 -16.77 -4.23 -10.65
C THR A 40 -16.05 -5.40 -11.34
N PRO A 41 -16.77 -6.38 -11.92
CA PRO A 41 -16.13 -7.47 -12.66
C PRO A 41 -15.25 -7.00 -13.82
N GLU A 42 -15.63 -5.87 -14.45
CA GLU A 42 -14.85 -5.25 -15.54
C GLU A 42 -13.55 -4.64 -15.01
N GLU A 43 -13.62 -3.87 -13.92
CA GLU A 43 -12.42 -3.35 -13.26
C GLU A 43 -11.52 -4.51 -12.79
N TRP A 44 -12.09 -5.58 -12.23
CA TRP A 44 -11.32 -6.77 -11.82
C TRP A 44 -10.58 -7.41 -13.01
N SER A 45 -11.26 -7.57 -14.15
CA SER A 45 -10.65 -8.08 -15.38
C SER A 45 -9.51 -7.16 -15.84
N ALA A 46 -9.72 -5.84 -15.88
CA ALA A 46 -8.69 -4.88 -16.25
C ALA A 46 -7.48 -4.90 -15.30
N ALA A 47 -7.72 -5.06 -13.98
CA ALA A 47 -6.65 -5.21 -13.01
C ALA A 47 -5.83 -6.48 -13.24
N MET A 48 -6.48 -7.61 -13.49
CA MET A 48 -5.79 -8.86 -13.78
C MET A 48 -4.96 -8.75 -15.06
N ALA A 49 -5.52 -8.18 -16.12
CA ALA A 49 -4.79 -7.97 -17.38
C ALA A 49 -3.56 -7.06 -17.20
N PHE A 50 -3.69 -5.98 -16.41
CA PHE A 50 -2.56 -5.12 -16.07
C PHE A 50 -1.51 -5.86 -15.24
N ILE A 51 -1.91 -6.60 -14.20
CA ILE A 51 -0.99 -7.34 -13.33
C ILE A 51 -0.24 -8.40 -14.13
N GLU A 52 -0.92 -9.17 -14.96
CA GLU A 52 -0.32 -10.20 -15.82
C GLU A 52 0.72 -9.57 -16.75
N ALA A 53 0.35 -8.52 -17.49
CA ALA A 53 1.27 -7.83 -18.40
C ALA A 53 2.46 -7.19 -17.65
N ALA A 54 2.24 -6.68 -16.43
CA ALA A 54 3.31 -6.09 -15.64
C ALA A 54 4.26 -7.14 -15.07
N VAL A 55 3.75 -8.30 -14.67
CA VAL A 55 4.58 -9.45 -14.24
C VAL A 55 5.38 -9.97 -15.43
N ASP A 56 4.79 -10.12 -16.60
CA ASP A 56 5.50 -10.57 -17.79
C ASP A 56 6.63 -9.61 -18.19
N ASP A 57 6.39 -8.30 -18.22
CA ASP A 57 7.45 -7.30 -18.49
C ASP A 57 8.54 -7.33 -17.42
N LEU A 58 8.15 -7.47 -16.15
CA LEU A 58 9.10 -7.54 -15.03
C LEU A 58 9.95 -8.80 -15.09
N MET A 59 9.38 -9.94 -15.47
CA MET A 59 10.12 -11.20 -15.64
C MET A 59 11.14 -11.08 -16.76
N VAL A 60 10.78 -10.44 -17.88
CA VAL A 60 11.72 -10.14 -18.96
C VAL A 60 12.84 -9.21 -18.49
N TYR A 61 12.53 -8.21 -17.67
CA TYR A 61 13.53 -7.32 -17.10
C TYR A 61 14.46 -8.01 -16.09
N MET A 62 13.92 -8.88 -15.24
CA MET A 62 14.70 -9.65 -14.26
C MET A 62 15.58 -10.72 -14.93
N ASP A 63 15.16 -11.26 -16.07
CA ASP A 63 15.97 -12.18 -16.88
C ASP A 63 17.10 -11.46 -17.63
N MET A 64 16.91 -10.17 -17.95
CA MET A 64 17.97 -9.30 -18.44
C MET A 64 19.04 -9.13 -17.36
N LYS A 65 20.32 -9.33 -17.69
CA LYS A 65 21.39 -9.02 -16.74
C LYS A 65 21.45 -7.51 -16.51
N GLU A 66 21.56 -7.11 -15.25
CA GLU A 66 21.75 -5.69 -14.86
C GLU A 66 22.91 -5.03 -15.65
N GLU A 67 23.95 -5.80 -15.96
CA GLU A 67 25.10 -5.39 -16.78
C GLU A 67 24.70 -5.00 -18.22
N ASP A 68 23.75 -5.70 -18.84
CA ASP A 68 23.29 -5.39 -20.21
C ASP A 68 22.53 -4.06 -20.26
N VAL A 69 21.75 -3.77 -19.21
CA VAL A 69 20.99 -2.53 -19.06
C VAL A 69 21.95 -1.37 -18.79
N GLU A 70 22.89 -1.54 -17.85
CA GLU A 70 23.92 -0.52 -17.60
C GLU A 70 24.77 -0.24 -18.85
N ASP A 71 25.11 -1.27 -19.63
CA ASP A 71 25.87 -1.10 -20.87
C ASP A 71 25.07 -0.39 -21.98
N GLU A 72 23.75 -0.55 -22.02
CA GLU A 72 22.87 0.25 -22.89
C GLU A 72 22.93 1.73 -22.49
N TYR A 73 22.77 2.03 -21.20
CA TYR A 73 22.87 3.40 -20.68
C TYR A 73 24.26 4.00 -20.84
N ARG A 74 25.33 3.19 -20.71
CA ARG A 74 26.72 3.58 -20.95
C ARG A 74 26.94 3.93 -22.41
N ARG A 75 26.44 3.11 -23.35
CA ARG A 75 26.51 3.39 -24.79
C ARG A 75 25.73 4.65 -25.18
N ALA A 76 24.61 4.92 -24.54
CA ALA A 76 23.84 6.14 -24.73
C ALA A 76 24.46 7.39 -24.09
N GLY A 77 25.57 7.25 -23.32
CA GLY A 77 26.17 8.35 -22.55
C GLY A 77 25.29 8.84 -21.38
N LYS A 78 24.25 8.08 -21.04
CA LYS A 78 23.23 8.43 -20.03
C LYS A 78 23.38 7.61 -18.73
N LEU A 79 24.49 6.92 -18.51
CA LEU A 79 24.72 6.10 -17.30
C LEU A 79 24.51 6.88 -16.00
N HIS A 80 24.84 8.19 -15.97
CA HIS A 80 24.60 9.06 -14.82
C HIS A 80 23.10 9.30 -14.49
N LYS A 81 22.20 8.96 -15.42
CA LYS A 81 20.74 9.02 -15.27
C LYS A 81 20.13 7.64 -15.04
N TYR A 82 20.93 6.57 -15.06
CA TYR A 82 20.41 5.23 -14.79
C TYR A 82 20.02 5.13 -13.32
N ASP A 83 18.73 4.89 -13.10
CA ASP A 83 18.17 4.61 -11.79
C ASP A 83 17.21 3.41 -11.93
N PRO A 84 17.53 2.24 -11.35
CA PRO A 84 16.72 1.05 -11.49
C PRO A 84 15.27 1.22 -11.04
N GLU A 85 15.03 2.06 -10.01
CA GLU A 85 13.68 2.31 -9.51
C GLU A 85 12.86 3.13 -10.53
N MET A 86 13.48 4.13 -11.15
CA MET A 86 12.87 4.92 -12.22
C MET A 86 12.61 4.10 -13.47
N GLU A 87 13.52 3.20 -13.84
CA GLU A 87 13.33 2.28 -14.97
C GLU A 87 12.14 1.35 -14.73
N LEU A 88 11.99 0.82 -13.51
CA LEU A 88 10.81 0.03 -13.14
C LEU A 88 9.52 0.86 -13.26
N LYS A 89 9.50 2.11 -12.77
CA LYS A 89 8.33 2.99 -12.88
C LYS A 89 7.93 3.25 -14.33
N LYS A 90 8.91 3.52 -15.20
CA LYS A 90 8.68 3.70 -16.65
C LYS A 90 8.15 2.43 -17.31
N ARG A 91 8.67 1.26 -16.94
CA ARG A 91 8.14 -0.03 -17.43
C ARG A 91 6.68 -0.22 -17.06
N TYR A 92 6.32 0.00 -15.79
CA TYR A 92 4.92 0.01 -15.37
C TYR A 92 4.08 0.99 -16.18
N ALA A 93 4.57 2.20 -16.44
CA ALA A 93 3.88 3.20 -17.27
C ALA A 93 3.63 2.72 -18.70
N ARG A 94 4.62 2.08 -19.33
CA ARG A 94 4.49 1.49 -20.68
C ARG A 94 3.44 0.36 -20.69
N VAL A 95 3.38 -0.45 -19.64
CA VAL A 95 2.36 -1.49 -19.48
C VAL A 95 0.98 -0.86 -19.30
N ALA A 96 0.84 0.16 -18.44
CA ALA A 96 -0.43 0.86 -18.23
C ALA A 96 -0.96 1.57 -19.47
N LYS A 97 -0.09 2.08 -20.37
CA LYS A 97 -0.51 2.62 -21.67
C LYS A 97 -1.25 1.57 -22.52
N LYS A 98 -0.86 0.29 -22.43
CA LYS A 98 -1.47 -0.82 -23.20
C LYS A 98 -2.61 -1.52 -22.46
N HIS A 99 -2.44 -1.67 -21.14
CA HIS A 99 -3.37 -2.33 -20.23
C HIS A 99 -3.70 -1.35 -19.09
N PRO A 100 -4.62 -0.40 -19.31
CA PRO A 100 -4.90 0.63 -18.32
C PRO A 100 -5.45 0.02 -17.04
N PRO A 101 -4.78 0.20 -15.88
CA PRO A 101 -5.28 -0.31 -14.63
C PRO A 101 -6.52 0.49 -14.21
N PRO A 102 -7.45 -0.15 -13.48
CA PRO A 102 -8.57 0.55 -12.87
C PRO A 102 -8.11 1.61 -11.86
N ALA A 103 -8.90 2.68 -11.75
CA ALA A 103 -8.57 3.84 -10.94
C ALA A 103 -8.30 3.45 -9.47
N GLY A 104 -7.17 3.90 -8.93
CA GLY A 104 -6.77 3.64 -7.55
C GLY A 104 -6.12 2.28 -7.29
N LEU A 105 -5.95 1.42 -8.31
CA LEU A 105 -5.19 0.17 -8.17
C LEU A 105 -3.70 0.47 -7.92
N VAL A 106 -3.13 1.42 -8.67
CA VAL A 106 -1.76 1.91 -8.47
C VAL A 106 -1.86 3.38 -8.06
N PRO A 107 -1.59 3.73 -6.78
CA PRO A 107 -1.82 5.08 -6.26
C PRO A 107 -1.08 6.23 -6.97
N LYS A 108 -0.04 5.91 -7.75
CA LYS A 108 0.84 6.87 -8.42
C LYS A 108 0.98 6.63 -9.92
N MET A 109 0.00 5.96 -10.52
CA MET A 109 0.13 5.58 -11.94
C MET A 109 0.25 6.81 -12.86
N ASP A 110 -0.46 7.89 -12.54
CA ASP A 110 -0.38 9.15 -13.28
C ASP A 110 1.01 9.80 -13.18
N GLU A 111 1.72 9.63 -12.05
CA GLU A 111 3.11 10.09 -11.92
C GLU A 111 4.02 9.28 -12.84
N TYR A 112 3.79 7.97 -12.97
CA TYR A 112 4.62 7.10 -13.81
C TYR A 112 4.38 7.34 -15.30
N LEU A 113 3.13 7.59 -15.70
CA LEU A 113 2.79 7.93 -17.09
C LEU A 113 3.50 9.21 -17.57
N LYS A 114 3.68 10.20 -16.69
CA LYS A 114 4.45 11.41 -17.03
C LYS A 114 5.93 11.13 -17.31
N LEU A 115 6.54 10.19 -16.59
CA LEU A 115 7.96 9.85 -16.76
C LEU A 115 8.30 9.36 -18.17
N ILE A 116 7.35 8.74 -18.86
CA ILE A 116 7.54 8.27 -20.23
C ILE A 116 7.11 9.30 -21.27
N GLU A 117 6.23 10.25 -20.92
CA GLU A 117 5.88 11.38 -21.78
C GLU A 117 7.05 12.37 -21.90
N ASP A 118 7.72 12.66 -20.78
CA ASP A 118 8.91 13.53 -20.75
C ASP A 118 10.12 12.95 -21.51
N GLU A 119 10.14 11.63 -21.77
CA GLU A 119 11.25 10.93 -22.43
C GLU A 119 11.03 10.72 -23.93
N ASP A 120 9.76 10.74 -24.39
CA ASP A 120 9.38 10.68 -25.81
C ASP A 120 9.55 12.04 -26.53
N GLU A 121 9.82 13.14 -25.80
CA GLU A 121 10.00 14.51 -26.33
C GLU A 121 11.46 14.95 -26.59
N ASP A 122 12.48 14.13 -26.28
CA ASP A 122 13.92 14.43 -26.44
C ASP A 122 14.56 13.80 -27.70
#